data_AF-A0A950RPX7-F1
#
_entry.id   AF-A0A950RPX7-F1
#
_cell.length_a   1.000
_cell.length_b   1.000
_cell.length_c   1.000
_cell.angle_alpha   90.00
_cell.angle_beta   90.00
_cell.angle_gamma   90.00
#
_symmetry.space_group_name_H-M   'P 1'
#
loop_
_entity.id
_entity.type
_entity.pdbx_description
1 polymer ?
#
loop_
_entity_poly.entity_id
_entity_poly.type
_entity_poly.pdbx_seq_one_letter_code
_entity_poly.pdbx_strand_id
1 'polypeptide(L)'
;MIRTRALVLGTLVACLGWAVPAWAQQVVYRETGAEFVGPFPSWKNVQTDYGVRGDGVADDTAAIQKGLDDLKNVANNDWCVLYFPAGSTA
;
A
#
# COMPACT_ATOMS: atom_id res chain seq x y z
N MET A 1 52.17 22.83 -30.82
CA MET A 1 50.80 23.22 -31.21
C MET A 1 50.53 22.50 -32.54
N ILE A 2 49.57 21.60 -32.79
CA ILE A 2 48.37 21.05 -32.14
C ILE A 2 48.27 19.59 -32.63
N ARG A 3 47.87 18.63 -31.79
CA ARG A 3 47.68 17.21 -32.16
C ARG A 3 46.20 16.94 -32.42
N THR A 4 45.84 16.61 -33.65
CA THR A 4 44.49 16.12 -33.98
C THR A 4 44.50 14.60 -33.98
N ARG A 5 43.76 13.98 -33.06
CA ARG A 5 43.44 12.55 -33.13
C ARG A 5 41.93 12.40 -33.04
N ALA A 6 41.34 11.98 -34.15
CA ALA A 6 39.96 11.50 -34.21
C ALA A 6 39.85 10.21 -33.39
N LEU A 7 38.83 10.10 -32.55
CA LEU A 7 38.41 8.85 -31.95
C LEU A 7 36.92 8.66 -32.28
N VAL A 8 36.65 7.67 -33.10
CA VAL A 8 35.32 7.12 -33.33
C VAL A 8 35.03 6.16 -32.17
N LEU A 9 33.97 6.44 -31.39
CA LEU A 9 33.41 5.52 -30.41
C LEU A 9 31.90 5.49 -30.64
N GLY A 10 31.43 4.42 -31.27
CA GLY A 10 30.02 4.18 -31.53
C GLY A 10 29.63 2.78 -31.08
N THR A 11 29.48 2.58 -29.78
CA THR A 11 28.76 1.42 -29.24
C THR A 11 27.89 1.90 -28.08
N LEU A 12 26.58 1.95 -28.28
CA LEU A 12 25.64 1.83 -27.18
C LEU A 12 24.29 1.34 -27.73
N VAL A 13 24.10 0.02 -27.67
CA VAL A 13 22.77 -0.57 -27.65
C VAL A 13 22.13 -0.10 -26.34
N ALA A 14 21.20 0.82 -26.45
CA ALA A 14 20.39 1.29 -25.35
C ALA A 14 19.47 0.15 -24.90
N CYS A 15 19.90 -0.63 -23.90
CA CYS A 15 18.97 -1.34 -23.04
C CYS A 15 18.19 -0.29 -22.24
N LEU A 16 17.18 0.32 -22.86
CA LEU A 16 16.07 1.00 -22.19
C LEU A 16 15.22 -0.06 -21.49
N GLY A 17 15.80 -0.69 -20.47
CA GLY A 17 15.03 -1.36 -19.44
C GLY A 17 14.29 -0.26 -18.69
N TRP A 18 13.05 0.01 -19.10
CA TRP A 18 12.16 0.85 -18.31
C TRP A 18 11.98 0.16 -16.98
N ALA A 19 12.64 0.69 -15.95
CA ALA A 19 12.35 0.33 -14.58
C ALA A 19 10.86 0.57 -14.39
N VAL A 20 10.12 -0.48 -14.00
CA VAL A 20 8.74 -0.33 -13.56
C VAL A 20 8.78 0.73 -12.46
N PRO A 21 8.15 1.89 -12.64
CA PRO A 21 8.31 2.97 -11.68
C PRO A 21 7.69 2.52 -10.35
N ALA A 22 8.30 2.91 -9.24
CA ALA A 22 7.89 2.49 -7.89
C ALA A 22 6.43 2.87 -7.51
N TRP A 23 5.75 3.68 -8.32
CA TRP A 23 4.33 4.02 -8.18
C TRP A 23 3.39 3.04 -8.92
N ALA A 24 3.89 2.20 -9.81
CA ALA A 24 3.12 1.16 -10.49
C ALA A 24 3.11 -0.12 -9.63
N GLN A 25 2.39 -0.09 -8.52
CA GLN A 25 2.15 -1.30 -7.72
C GLN A 25 1.13 -2.19 -8.45
N GLN A 26 1.55 -3.37 -8.89
CA GLN A 26 0.62 -4.36 -9.45
C GLN A 26 0.07 -5.21 -8.30
N VAL A 27 -1.22 -5.10 -8.02
CA VAL A 27 -1.91 -5.99 -7.06
C VAL A 27 -2.28 -7.27 -7.81
N VAL A 28 -1.59 -8.36 -7.50
CA VAL A 28 -1.99 -9.70 -7.95
C VAL A 28 -3.00 -10.25 -6.94
N TYR A 29 -4.28 -10.25 -7.31
CA TYR A 29 -5.31 -10.93 -6.55
C TYR A 29 -5.15 -12.44 -6.74
N ARG A 30 -4.88 -13.17 -5.65
CA ARG A 30 -4.97 -14.63 -5.63
C ARG A 30 -6.32 -15.01 -5.03
N GLU A 31 -7.27 -15.33 -5.91
CA GLU A 31 -8.53 -15.95 -5.54
C GLU A 31 -8.22 -17.35 -4.99
N THR A 32 -8.16 -17.52 -3.67
CA THR A 32 -7.94 -18.83 -3.03
C THR A 32 -9.21 -19.68 -3.02
N GLY A 33 -10.33 -19.16 -3.55
CA GLY A 33 -11.65 -19.79 -3.50
C GLY A 33 -12.31 -19.75 -2.11
N ALA A 34 -11.66 -19.13 -1.11
CA ALA A 34 -12.25 -18.87 0.18
C ALA A 34 -13.13 -17.61 0.11
N GLU A 35 -14.39 -17.72 0.51
CA GLU A 35 -15.28 -16.57 0.64
C GLU A 35 -14.90 -15.70 1.84
N PHE A 36 -15.07 -14.38 1.70
CA PHE A 36 -14.88 -13.46 2.82
C PHE A 36 -16.05 -13.63 3.80
N VAL A 37 -15.77 -14.14 5.01
CA VAL A 37 -16.76 -14.29 6.09
C VAL A 37 -16.45 -13.26 7.18
N GLY A 38 -17.11 -12.11 7.12
CA GLY A 38 -16.95 -11.01 8.07
C GLY A 38 -17.84 -9.80 7.70
N PRO A 39 -17.84 -8.71 8.49
CA PRO A 39 -17.05 -8.51 9.71
C PRO A 39 -17.63 -9.24 10.93
N PHE A 40 -16.76 -9.67 11.85
CA PHE A 40 -17.19 -10.26 13.13
C PHE A 40 -17.32 -9.21 14.23
N PRO A 41 -18.19 -9.41 15.24
CA PRO A 41 -18.34 -8.48 16.37
C PRO A 41 -17.06 -8.26 17.19
N SER A 42 -16.13 -9.22 17.18
CA SER A 42 -14.84 -9.11 17.87
C SER A 42 -13.81 -8.29 17.09
N TRP A 43 -14.16 -7.72 15.93
CA TRP A 43 -13.25 -6.88 15.14
C TRP A 43 -13.46 -5.41 15.46
N LYS A 44 -12.40 -4.62 15.29
CA LYS A 44 -12.49 -3.17 15.34
C LYS A 44 -12.49 -2.59 13.93
N ASN A 45 -13.43 -1.71 13.64
CA ASN A 45 -13.59 -1.09 12.34
C ASN A 45 -13.00 0.33 12.36
N VAL A 46 -12.07 0.60 11.45
CA VAL A 46 -11.35 1.89 11.37
C VAL A 46 -12.29 3.10 11.21
N GLN A 47 -13.42 2.95 10.52
CA GLN A 47 -14.35 4.06 10.30
C GLN A 47 -15.16 4.36 11.57
N THR A 48 -15.75 3.33 12.19
CA THR A 48 -16.64 3.51 13.34
C THR A 48 -15.90 3.66 14.67
N ASP A 49 -14.77 2.99 14.85
CA ASP A 49 -14.01 3.00 16.11
C ASP A 49 -12.90 4.08 16.14
N TYR A 50 -12.40 4.52 14.98
CA TYR A 50 -11.25 5.44 14.89
C TYR A 50 -11.49 6.69 14.04
N GLY A 51 -12.63 6.81 13.36
CA GLY A 51 -12.99 8.00 12.59
C GLY A 51 -12.29 8.13 11.23
N VAL A 52 -11.76 7.03 10.70
CA VAL A 52 -11.21 6.98 9.33
C VAL A 52 -12.33 7.27 8.32
N ARG A 53 -12.09 8.14 7.35
CA ARG A 53 -13.06 8.42 6.28
C ARG A 53 -12.94 7.40 5.15
N GLY A 54 -11.72 7.10 4.71
CA GLY A 54 -11.47 6.15 3.63
C GLY A 54 -11.96 6.63 2.26
N ASP A 55 -12.07 7.94 2.05
CA ASP A 55 -12.48 8.57 0.79
C ASP A 55 -11.30 8.81 -0.18
N GLY A 56 -10.07 8.52 0.25
CA GLY A 56 -8.85 8.74 -0.52
C GLY A 56 -8.42 10.22 -0.62
N VAL A 57 -9.12 11.13 0.07
CA VAL A 57 -8.85 12.58 0.07
C VAL A 57 -8.46 13.07 1.46
N ALA A 58 -9.17 12.63 2.50
CA ALA A 58 -8.87 13.02 3.86
C ALA A 58 -7.59 12.35 4.37
N ASP A 59 -6.86 13.09 5.21
CA ASP A 59 -5.70 12.55 5.91
C ASP A 59 -6.16 11.70 7.10
N ASP A 60 -6.28 10.39 6.87
CA ASP A 60 -6.64 9.40 7.88
C ASP A 60 -5.43 8.85 8.66
N THR A 61 -4.22 9.38 8.43
CA THR A 61 -2.96 8.82 8.94
C THR A 61 -2.97 8.66 10.46
N ALA A 62 -3.39 9.70 11.19
CA ALA A 62 -3.40 9.68 12.65
C ALA A 62 -4.42 8.67 13.23
N ALA A 63 -5.60 8.56 12.60
CA ALA A 63 -6.65 7.64 13.03
C ALA A 63 -6.24 6.19 12.79
N ILE A 64 -5.65 5.89 11.63
CA ILE A 64 -5.11 4.56 11.31
C ILE A 64 -3.99 4.20 12.27
N GLN A 65 -3.05 5.13 12.53
CA GLN A 65 -1.95 4.89 13.45
C GLN A 65 -2.45 4.55 14.85
N LYS A 66 -3.47 5.26 15.35
CA LYS A 66 -4.11 4.94 16.62
C LYS A 66 -4.69 3.52 16.63
N GLY A 67 -5.37 3.11 15.56
CA GLY A 67 -5.90 1.74 15.44
C GLY A 67 -4.83 0.66 15.50
N LEU A 68 -3.69 0.91 14.84
CA LEU A 68 -2.54 0.00 14.90
C LEU A 68 -1.90 0.00 16.29
N ASP A 69 -1.80 1.15 16.96
CA ASP A 69 -1.24 1.26 18.30
C ASP A 69 -2.08 0.49 19.33
N ASP A 70 -3.41 0.62 19.25
CA ASP A 70 -4.34 -0.12 20.11
C ASP A 70 -4.29 -1.64 19.81
N LEU A 71 -4.07 -2.03 18.55
CA LEU A 71 -3.94 -3.44 18.14
C LEU A 71 -2.66 -4.12 18.69
N LYS A 72 -1.56 -3.38 18.91
CA LYS A 72 -0.24 -3.96 19.27
C LYS A 72 -0.29 -4.96 20.42
N ASN A 73 -1.16 -4.74 21.40
CA ASN A 73 -1.28 -5.59 22.58
C ASN A 73 -2.24 -6.77 22.39
N VAL A 74 -2.12 -7.52 21.28
CA VAL A 74 -3.01 -8.65 20.97
C VAL A 74 -3.15 -9.69 22.09
N ALA A 75 -2.12 -9.87 22.92
CA ALA A 75 -2.16 -10.80 24.06
C ALA A 75 -3.11 -10.37 25.20
N ASN A 76 -3.40 -9.06 25.28
CA ASN A 76 -4.22 -8.47 26.33
C ASN A 76 -5.49 -7.79 25.77
N ASN A 77 -5.74 -7.91 24.47
CA ASN A 77 -6.91 -7.34 23.82
C ASN A 77 -7.98 -8.43 23.61
N ASP A 78 -9.24 -8.06 23.77
CA ASP A 78 -10.39 -8.91 23.42
C ASP A 78 -10.62 -9.02 21.90
N TRP A 79 -9.71 -8.44 21.09
CA TRP A 79 -9.78 -8.36 19.63
C TRP A 79 -8.38 -8.39 19.01
N CYS A 80 -8.27 -8.90 17.80
CA CYS A 80 -7.00 -9.05 17.08
C CYS A 80 -7.06 -8.68 15.60
N VAL A 81 -8.17 -8.08 15.14
CA VAL A 81 -8.36 -7.67 13.75
C VAL A 81 -8.79 -6.21 13.70
N LEU A 82 -7.99 -5.40 13.00
CA LEU A 82 -8.35 -4.04 12.58
C LEU A 82 -8.90 -4.12 11.15
N TYR A 83 -10.22 -3.97 11.03
CA TYR A 83 -10.97 -4.11 9.80
C TYR A 83 -11.07 -2.79 9.05
N PHE A 84 -10.70 -2.83 7.76
CA PHE A 84 -10.92 -1.77 6.80
C PHE A 84 -12.14 -2.14 5.95
N PRO A 85 -13.28 -1.44 6.10
CA PRO A 85 -14.44 -1.68 5.26
C PRO A 85 -14.16 -1.28 3.82
N ALA A 86 -14.96 -1.80 2.90
CA ALA A 86 -14.94 -1.32 1.52
C ALA A 86 -15.20 0.19 1.49
N GLY A 87 -14.46 0.91 0.64
CA GLY A 87 -14.60 2.36 0.52
C GLY A 87 -16.03 2.76 0.19
N SER A 88 -16.56 3.74 0.91
CA SER A 88 -17.85 4.35 0.60
C SER A 88 -17.62 5.44 -0.45
N THR A 89 -17.77 5.10 -1.73
CA THR A 89 -17.96 6.13 -2.76
C THR A 89 -19.39 6.67 -2.60
N ALA A 90 -19.52 7.93 -2.15
CA ALA A 90 -20.74 8.70 -2.35
C ALA A 90 -20.81 9.21 -3.79
#